data_AF-A0A955L2Y6-F1
#
_entry.id   AF-A0A955L2Y6-F1
#
_cell.length_a   1.000
_cell.length_b   1.000
_cell.length_c   1.000
_cell.angle_alpha   90.00
_cell.angle_beta   90.00
_cell.angle_gamma   90.00
#
_symmetry.space_group_name_H-M   'P 1'
#
loop_
_entity.id
_entity.type
_entity.pdbx_description
1 polymer ?
#
loop_
_entity_poly.entity_id
_entity_poly.type
_entity_poly.pdbx_seq_one_letter_code
_entity_poly.pdbx_strand_id
1 'polypeptide(L)'
;APDIEELGKNYGTVNADFLYEGPMTARRALVRSRNIPALYTFELVGQDNFLDTTTKLGIESFNERKHLGELLTLGVGETTLLENTAAYSVFAAEGQKAPVNPILKIEDSNGEVIYESRDVKKEQAFPKEDIYMINWTLCGLGGHEDRFREQAPDYIYQVDGKNALCAKTGTSDGPRDLYTMMYHKNLAVGVWIGNNNNTFMPGGWSFNTALPLARSIMDVTKDKYKPELFAKPENIKETIVCTETGMIPTPADQPCPSEKAIFIEGHAPMQDGRHIIYVCKANRLLPSTLPLEHQPLVDAGYIEGKIAVNAFLDLPKYQPLYEQALKRYYPKYTTKIPGIGECNIPADQLEGGGNTTTLPTEIDTSIRMYSPLFDLDSLRLPRSELSNTNMNIEINAPREVTEIRFYVEKAGETNDTLVETGPLLERDPGTNKTRYNFNFGVFDSYPAGDYNLFIDLFGSGEASIEVHMLPFSIL
;
A
#
# COMPACT_ATOMS: atom_id res chain seq x y z
N ALA A 1 -2.64 2.09 -2.03
CA ALA A 1 -3.91 2.78 -2.35
C ALA A 1 -3.87 3.32 -3.79
N PRO A 2 -4.61 2.72 -4.75
CA PRO A 2 -4.61 3.15 -6.14
C PRO A 2 -5.47 4.40 -6.36
N ASP A 3 -5.09 5.25 -7.32
CA ASP A 3 -5.83 6.43 -7.75
C ASP A 3 -6.67 6.14 -8.99
N ILE A 4 -7.77 5.41 -8.79
CA ILE A 4 -8.60 4.86 -9.88
C ILE A 4 -10.04 5.38 -9.81
N GLU A 5 -10.64 5.59 -10.99
CA GLU A 5 -12.00 6.13 -11.14
C GLU A 5 -13.04 5.24 -10.47
N GLU A 6 -12.85 3.92 -10.54
CA GLU A 6 -13.73 2.91 -9.97
C GLU A 6 -13.89 3.10 -8.45
N LEU A 7 -12.78 3.37 -7.74
CA LEU A 7 -12.82 3.69 -6.31
C LEU A 7 -13.46 5.05 -6.06
N GLY A 8 -13.17 6.05 -6.90
CA GLY A 8 -13.82 7.36 -6.80
C GLY A 8 -15.35 7.25 -6.87
N LYS A 9 -15.87 6.48 -7.83
CA LYS A 9 -17.30 6.19 -7.94
C LYS A 9 -17.85 5.46 -6.71
N ASN A 10 -17.11 4.49 -6.18
CA ASN A 10 -17.50 3.77 -4.97
C ASN A 10 -17.62 4.71 -3.75
N TYR A 11 -16.69 5.64 -3.59
CA TYR A 11 -16.72 6.66 -2.53
C TYR A 11 -17.62 7.86 -2.84
N GLY A 12 -18.23 7.94 -4.02
CA GLY A 12 -18.96 9.14 -4.45
C GLY A 12 -18.10 10.41 -4.50
N THR A 13 -16.79 10.27 -4.75
CA THR A 13 -15.79 11.34 -4.69
C THR A 13 -14.95 11.39 -5.96
N VAL A 14 -14.40 12.56 -6.28
CA VAL A 14 -13.47 12.75 -7.42
C VAL A 14 -12.18 13.45 -6.96
N ASN A 15 -11.12 13.31 -7.74
CA ASN A 15 -9.92 14.14 -7.56
C ASN A 15 -10.16 15.58 -7.99
N ALA A 16 -9.39 16.52 -7.42
CA ALA A 16 -9.54 17.95 -7.68
C ALA A 16 -9.36 18.35 -9.16
N ASP A 17 -8.59 17.57 -9.93
CA ASP A 17 -8.38 17.75 -11.36
C ASP A 17 -9.31 16.89 -12.23
N PHE A 18 -10.19 16.10 -11.64
CA PHE A 18 -11.05 15.12 -12.29
C PHE A 18 -10.30 14.04 -13.10
N LEU A 19 -8.99 13.89 -12.89
CA LEU A 19 -8.17 12.87 -13.51
C LEU A 19 -7.92 11.72 -12.53
N TYR A 20 -7.39 10.62 -13.05
CA TYR A 20 -7.04 9.42 -12.28
C TYR A 20 -5.72 8.85 -12.83
N GLU A 21 -4.73 8.66 -11.95
CA GLU A 21 -3.38 8.25 -12.34
C GLU A 21 -3.15 6.74 -12.31
N GLY A 22 -4.13 5.97 -11.85
CA GLY A 22 -4.03 4.52 -11.75
C GLY A 22 -3.32 4.06 -10.47
N PRO A 23 -2.80 2.83 -10.47
CA PRO A 23 -1.92 2.34 -9.41
C PRO A 23 -0.74 3.30 -9.15
N MET A 24 -0.51 3.64 -7.89
CA MET A 24 0.55 4.58 -7.50
C MET A 24 1.07 4.30 -6.09
N THR A 25 2.26 4.81 -5.76
CA THR A 25 2.82 4.72 -4.41
C THR A 25 2.13 5.71 -3.45
N ALA A 26 2.06 5.36 -2.16
CA ALA A 26 1.51 6.23 -1.12
C ALA A 26 2.28 7.57 -1.02
N ARG A 27 3.61 7.52 -1.22
CA ARG A 27 4.48 8.69 -1.33
C ARG A 27 3.99 9.65 -2.42
N ARG A 28 3.80 9.16 -3.65
CA ARG A 28 3.30 9.96 -4.77
C ARG A 28 1.90 10.49 -4.51
N ALA A 29 1.02 9.68 -3.92
CA ALA A 29 -0.34 10.08 -3.60
C ALA A 29 -0.39 11.26 -2.62
N LEU A 30 0.45 11.22 -1.57
CA LEU A 30 0.57 12.29 -0.58
C LEU A 30 1.12 13.59 -1.19
N VAL A 31 2.18 13.49 -2.00
CA VAL A 31 2.79 14.66 -2.69
C VAL A 31 1.80 15.29 -3.65
N ARG A 32 1.09 14.48 -4.46
CA ARG A 32 0.09 14.96 -5.44
C ARG A 32 -1.27 15.25 -4.81
N SER A 33 -1.42 15.08 -3.49
CA SER A 33 -2.64 15.36 -2.74
C SER A 33 -3.89 14.70 -3.32
N ARG A 34 -3.78 13.42 -3.71
CA ARG A 34 -4.87 12.68 -4.37
C ARG A 34 -5.96 12.30 -3.36
N ASN A 35 -7.21 12.59 -3.70
CA ASN A 35 -8.36 12.38 -2.80
C ASN A 35 -8.67 10.89 -2.62
N ILE A 36 -8.67 10.13 -3.73
CA ILE A 36 -9.10 8.73 -3.71
C ILE A 36 -8.14 7.84 -2.90
N PRO A 37 -6.81 7.92 -3.06
CA PRO A 37 -5.88 7.20 -2.21
C PRO A 37 -5.97 7.58 -0.72
N ALA A 38 -6.31 8.84 -0.41
CA ALA A 38 -6.48 9.30 0.97
C ALA A 38 -7.69 8.63 1.64
N LEU A 39 -8.82 8.55 0.95
CA LEU A 39 -10.01 7.82 1.41
C LEU A 39 -9.74 6.33 1.63
N TYR A 40 -9.07 5.68 0.67
CA TYR A 40 -8.65 4.29 0.83
C TYR A 40 -7.76 4.10 2.06
N THR A 41 -6.81 5.02 2.29
CA THR A 41 -5.91 4.96 3.45
C THR A 41 -6.67 5.15 4.75
N PHE A 42 -7.63 6.09 4.81
CA PHE A 42 -8.50 6.28 5.96
C PHE A 42 -9.26 5.00 6.30
N GLU A 43 -9.81 4.34 5.28
CA GLU A 43 -10.56 3.11 5.48
C GLU A 43 -9.68 1.95 5.95
N LEU A 44 -8.44 1.88 5.46
CA LEU A 44 -7.45 0.90 5.88
C LEU A 44 -7.07 1.07 7.37
N VAL A 45 -6.87 2.31 7.82
CA VAL A 45 -6.49 2.57 9.23
C VAL A 45 -7.67 2.59 10.18
N GLY A 46 -8.86 2.96 9.70
CA GLY A 46 -10.06 3.13 10.50
C GLY A 46 -10.14 4.47 11.23
N GLN A 47 -11.37 4.90 11.53
CA GLN A 47 -11.65 6.21 12.13
C GLN A 47 -11.00 6.39 13.51
N ASP A 48 -11.02 5.38 14.37
CA ASP A 48 -10.51 5.51 15.74
C ASP A 48 -9.00 5.75 15.74
N ASN A 49 -8.24 4.98 14.95
CA ASN A 49 -6.79 5.19 14.78
C ASN A 49 -6.47 6.58 14.18
N PHE A 50 -7.30 7.05 13.24
CA PHE A 50 -7.17 8.40 12.70
C PHE A 50 -7.36 9.46 13.80
N LEU A 51 -8.45 9.37 14.57
CA LEU A 51 -8.74 10.31 15.65
C LEU A 51 -7.64 10.28 16.71
N ASP A 52 -7.24 9.10 17.18
CA ASP A 52 -6.15 8.94 18.15
C ASP A 52 -4.85 9.56 17.63
N THR A 53 -4.51 9.36 16.35
CA THR A 53 -3.33 9.98 15.73
C THR A 53 -3.43 11.51 15.74
N THR A 54 -4.58 12.07 15.38
CA THR A 54 -4.79 13.53 15.36
C THR A 54 -4.75 14.15 16.77
N THR A 55 -5.37 13.50 17.76
CA THR A 55 -5.30 13.91 19.17
C THR A 55 -3.86 13.84 19.68
N LYS A 56 -3.13 12.78 19.32
CA LYS A 56 -1.71 12.63 19.65
C LYS A 56 -0.87 13.76 19.05
N LEU A 57 -1.16 14.18 17.82
CA LEU A 57 -0.57 15.38 17.19
C LEU A 57 -0.95 16.70 17.88
N GLY A 58 -2.01 16.72 18.71
CA GLY A 58 -2.48 17.90 19.42
C GLY A 58 -3.65 18.62 18.76
N ILE A 59 -4.35 17.97 17.83
CA ILE A 59 -5.61 18.47 17.25
C ILE A 59 -6.75 17.99 18.14
N GLU A 60 -7.29 18.89 18.97
CA GLU A 60 -8.36 18.56 19.92
C GLU A 60 -9.75 18.85 19.34
N SER A 61 -9.82 19.67 18.30
CA SER A 61 -11.06 20.04 17.59
C SER A 61 -11.92 18.87 17.09
N PHE A 62 -11.36 17.65 17.01
CA PHE A 62 -12.10 16.45 16.58
C PHE A 62 -12.67 15.62 17.74
N ASN A 63 -12.23 15.85 18.99
CA ASN A 63 -12.55 14.99 20.14
C ASN A 63 -14.07 14.91 20.43
N GLU A 64 -14.82 15.97 20.14
CA GLU A 64 -16.28 16.01 20.32
C GLU A 64 -17.06 15.45 19.12
N ARG A 65 -16.39 15.22 17.99
CA ARG A 65 -17.02 14.92 16.71
C ARG A 65 -16.85 13.43 16.34
N LYS A 66 -17.40 12.54 17.16
CA LYS A 66 -17.30 11.06 17.02
C LYS A 66 -17.90 10.45 15.73
N HIS A 67 -18.46 11.25 14.82
CA HIS A 67 -19.19 10.76 13.64
C HIS A 67 -18.83 11.47 12.33
N LEU A 68 -17.59 11.94 12.17
CA LEU A 68 -17.22 12.70 10.97
C LEU A 68 -16.98 11.83 9.73
N GLY A 69 -16.87 10.50 9.88
CA GLY A 69 -16.74 9.55 8.78
C GLY A 69 -15.46 9.73 7.95
N GLU A 70 -15.39 9.03 6.82
CA GLU A 70 -14.21 9.00 5.94
C GLU A 70 -13.83 10.34 5.32
N LEU A 71 -14.78 11.28 5.15
CA LEU A 71 -14.51 12.59 4.57
C LEU A 71 -13.62 13.49 5.46
N LEU A 72 -13.35 13.08 6.71
CA LEU A 72 -12.29 13.67 7.53
C LEU A 72 -10.96 13.75 6.81
N THR A 73 -10.62 12.69 6.06
CA THR A 73 -9.34 12.65 5.32
C THR A 73 -9.27 13.68 4.19
N LEU A 74 -10.40 14.27 3.81
CA LEU A 74 -10.49 15.33 2.80
C LEU A 74 -10.69 16.72 3.42
N GLY A 75 -10.61 16.85 4.75
CA GLY A 75 -10.64 18.13 5.45
C GLY A 75 -12.03 18.61 5.87
N VAL A 76 -13.02 17.72 6.01
CA VAL A 76 -14.35 18.07 6.56
C VAL A 76 -14.29 18.41 8.06
N GLY A 77 -13.20 18.09 8.74
CA GLY A 77 -12.94 18.50 10.13
C GLY A 77 -12.41 19.93 10.23
N GLU A 78 -13.10 20.78 10.98
CA GLU A 78 -12.64 22.14 11.30
C GLU A 78 -11.55 22.11 12.39
N THR A 79 -10.51 22.92 12.22
CA THR A 79 -9.43 23.09 13.20
C THR A 79 -9.06 24.57 13.29
N THR A 80 -8.47 24.99 14.40
CA THR A 80 -7.80 26.30 14.42
C THR A 80 -6.49 26.23 13.63
N LEU A 81 -6.09 27.35 13.01
CA LEU A 81 -4.79 27.44 12.34
C LEU A 81 -3.64 27.12 13.31
N LEU A 82 -3.79 27.46 14.59
CA LEU A 82 -2.80 27.22 15.63
C LEU A 82 -2.62 25.72 15.93
N GLU A 83 -3.70 24.97 16.13
CA GLU A 83 -3.63 23.51 16.32
C GLU A 83 -2.98 22.82 15.13
N ASN A 84 -3.39 23.19 13.92
CA ASN A 84 -2.86 22.57 12.70
C ASN A 84 -1.37 22.92 12.50
N THR A 85 -0.98 24.18 12.73
CA THR A 85 0.45 24.56 12.71
C THR A 85 1.26 23.82 13.78
N ALA A 86 0.72 23.66 14.98
CA ALA A 86 1.36 22.92 16.06
C ALA A 86 1.54 21.44 15.73
N ALA A 87 0.56 20.81 15.08
CA ALA A 87 0.68 19.42 14.60
C ALA A 87 1.86 19.26 13.63
N TYR A 88 2.03 20.18 12.67
CA TYR A 88 3.19 20.16 11.75
C TYR A 88 4.52 20.47 12.45
N SER A 89 4.51 21.18 13.59
CA SER A 89 5.71 21.36 14.40
C SER A 89 6.23 20.03 15.00
N VAL A 90 5.36 19.03 15.18
CA VAL A 90 5.77 17.68 15.58
C VAL A 90 6.60 17.00 14.49
N PHE A 91 6.26 17.21 13.22
CA PHE A 91 7.04 16.71 12.08
C PHE A 91 8.40 17.41 11.99
N ALA A 92 8.42 18.73 12.18
CA ALA A 92 9.64 19.52 12.28
C ALA A 92 10.56 19.05 13.42
N ALA A 93 9.98 18.72 14.57
CA ALA A 93 10.69 18.28 15.76
C ALA A 93 10.93 16.76 15.83
N GLU A 94 10.92 16.06 14.69
CA GLU A 94 11.23 14.63 14.59
C GLU A 94 10.37 13.76 15.55
N GLY A 95 9.09 14.09 15.66
CA GLY A 95 8.12 13.36 16.48
C GLY A 95 7.95 13.89 17.90
N GLN A 96 8.68 14.95 18.29
CA GLN A 96 8.54 15.57 19.60
C GLN A 96 7.39 16.57 19.61
N LYS A 97 6.41 16.34 20.48
CA LYS A 97 5.32 17.28 20.76
C LYS A 97 5.68 18.16 21.95
N ALA A 98 5.42 19.44 21.81
CA ALA A 98 5.51 20.42 22.90
C ALA A 98 4.18 21.18 22.99
N PRO A 99 3.74 21.57 24.19
CA PRO A 99 2.58 22.45 24.34
C PRO A 99 2.84 23.80 23.69
N VAL A 100 1.82 24.36 23.03
CA VAL A 100 1.88 25.72 22.49
C VAL A 100 1.84 26.70 23.66
N ASN A 101 2.88 27.53 23.78
CA ASN A 101 2.96 28.54 24.83
C ASN A 101 3.37 29.91 24.26
N PRO A 102 2.46 30.89 24.19
CA PRO A 102 2.78 32.23 23.70
C PRO A 102 3.46 33.11 24.75
N ILE A 103 3.46 32.71 26.03
CA ILE A 103 3.99 33.52 27.14
C ILE A 103 5.36 32.97 27.54
N LEU A 104 6.41 33.77 27.34
CA LEU A 104 7.77 33.38 27.73
C LEU A 104 8.10 33.81 29.16
N LYS A 105 7.67 35.00 29.57
CA LYS A 105 7.96 35.58 30.88
C LYS A 105 6.94 36.65 31.24
N ILE A 106 6.56 36.71 32.52
CA ILE A 106 5.77 37.79 33.12
C ILE A 106 6.57 38.32 34.31
N GLU A 107 6.77 39.63 34.36
CA GLU A 107 7.45 40.34 35.44
C GLU A 107 6.56 41.45 36.00
N ASP A 108 6.72 41.76 37.28
CA ASP A 108 6.10 42.93 37.91
C ASP A 108 6.88 44.23 37.59
N SER A 109 6.40 45.38 38.09
CA SER A 109 7.06 46.68 37.88
C SER A 109 8.43 46.82 38.57
N ASN A 110 8.74 45.94 39.52
CA ASN A 110 10.02 45.90 40.23
C ASN A 110 11.01 44.94 39.58
N GLY A 111 10.61 44.22 38.53
CA GLY A 111 11.42 43.20 37.86
C GLY A 111 11.35 41.82 38.52
N GLU A 112 10.41 41.58 39.43
CA GLU A 112 10.16 40.26 40.01
C GLU A 112 9.48 39.35 39.00
N VAL A 113 10.04 38.16 38.76
CA VAL A 113 9.51 37.20 37.80
C VAL A 113 8.32 36.46 38.40
N ILE A 114 7.12 36.75 37.88
CA ILE A 114 5.85 36.10 38.27
C ILE A 114 5.70 34.74 37.57
N TYR A 115 6.11 34.68 36.31
CA TYR A 115 6.06 33.48 35.50
C TYR A 115 7.22 33.48 34.51
N GLU A 116 7.80 32.32 34.26
CA GLU A 116 8.75 32.12 33.19
C GLU A 116 8.55 30.72 32.64
N SER A 117 8.46 30.61 31.32
CA SER A 117 8.33 29.33 30.62
C SER A 117 9.66 28.58 30.65
N ARG A 118 9.97 27.99 31.80
CA ARG A 118 11.10 27.07 31.99
C ARG A 118 10.60 25.63 31.87
N ASP A 119 11.46 24.75 31.35
CA ASP A 119 11.22 23.31 31.30
C ASP A 119 9.96 22.86 30.54
N VAL A 120 9.77 23.38 29.31
CA VAL A 120 8.72 22.87 28.40
C VAL A 120 8.96 21.38 28.17
N LYS A 121 8.13 20.54 28.80
CA LYS A 121 8.20 19.09 28.64
C LYS A 121 7.84 18.73 27.21
N LYS A 122 8.83 18.17 26.50
CA LYS A 122 8.62 17.57 25.20
C LYS A 122 8.28 16.10 25.38
N GLU A 123 7.25 15.64 24.69
CA GLU A 123 6.86 14.24 24.62
C GLU A 123 7.31 13.67 23.28
N GLN A 124 7.97 12.52 23.27
CA GLN A 124 8.22 11.80 22.02
C GLN A 124 6.91 11.10 21.59
N ALA A 125 6.05 11.84 20.92
CA ALA A 125 4.73 11.39 20.51
C ALA A 125 4.80 10.35 19.39
N PHE A 126 5.80 10.43 18.50
CA PHE A 126 5.96 9.48 17.40
C PHE A 126 7.42 9.00 17.30
N PRO A 127 7.66 7.75 16.89
CA PRO A 127 9.00 7.30 16.51
C PRO A 127 9.63 8.23 15.47
N LYS A 128 10.95 8.37 15.50
CA LYS A 128 11.66 9.26 14.58
C LYS A 128 11.58 8.76 13.13
N GLU A 129 11.48 7.45 12.98
CA GLU A 129 11.40 6.70 11.73
C GLU A 129 10.13 7.02 10.96
N ASP A 130 8.99 6.93 11.64
CA ASP A 130 7.67 7.23 11.09
C ASP A 130 7.63 8.68 10.57
N ILE A 131 8.15 9.61 11.38
CA ILE A 131 8.22 11.03 11.04
C ILE A 131 9.22 11.27 9.91
N TYR A 132 10.34 10.54 9.89
CA TYR A 132 11.30 10.62 8.80
C TYR A 132 10.69 10.17 7.48
N MET A 133 9.81 9.15 7.45
CA MET A 133 9.09 8.76 6.22
C MET A 133 8.17 9.87 5.70
N ILE A 134 7.47 10.56 6.61
CA ILE A 134 6.65 11.73 6.28
C ILE A 134 7.53 12.87 5.73
N ASN A 135 8.62 13.21 6.42
CA ASN A 135 9.53 14.27 6.01
C ASN A 135 10.22 13.94 4.68
N TRP A 136 10.66 12.69 4.49
CA TRP A 136 11.27 12.24 3.24
C TRP A 136 10.34 12.47 2.04
N THR A 137 9.04 12.32 2.26
CA THR A 137 7.98 12.59 1.28
C THR A 137 7.72 14.10 1.13
N LEU A 138 7.38 14.81 2.22
CA LEU A 138 6.91 16.20 2.18
C LEU A 138 8.01 17.23 1.93
N CYS A 139 9.28 16.90 2.18
CA CYS A 139 10.43 17.76 1.89
C CYS A 139 11.14 17.37 0.58
N GLY A 140 10.68 16.30 -0.09
CA GLY A 140 11.32 15.81 -1.32
C GLY A 140 12.77 15.37 -1.12
N LEU A 141 13.09 14.70 0.00
CA LEU A 141 14.47 14.32 0.34
C LEU A 141 15.05 13.26 -0.60
N GLY A 142 14.19 12.45 -1.23
CA GLY A 142 14.60 11.45 -2.24
C GLY A 142 14.95 12.04 -3.61
N GLY A 143 14.77 13.36 -3.81
CA GLY A 143 15.01 14.02 -5.09
C GLY A 143 13.98 13.64 -6.16
N HIS A 144 12.76 13.31 -5.76
CA HIS A 144 11.67 13.01 -6.69
C HIS A 144 11.26 14.26 -7.47
N GLU A 145 10.78 14.07 -8.69
CA GLU A 145 10.33 15.14 -9.58
C GLU A 145 8.83 15.43 -9.46
N ASP A 146 8.08 14.62 -8.71
CA ASP A 146 6.67 14.89 -8.47
C ASP A 146 6.46 16.04 -7.47
N ARG A 147 5.37 16.77 -7.67
CA ARG A 147 5.09 18.04 -7.01
C ARG A 147 3.57 18.15 -6.78
N PHE A 148 3.13 19.07 -5.91
CA PHE A 148 1.69 19.34 -5.65
C PHE A 148 0.89 19.61 -6.93
N ARG A 149 1.59 20.00 -8.01
CA ARG A 149 1.17 20.05 -9.41
C ARG A 149 2.45 19.98 -10.25
N GLU A 150 2.40 19.44 -11.46
CA GLU A 150 3.55 19.26 -12.39
C GLU A 150 4.39 20.54 -12.68
N GLN A 151 3.99 21.69 -12.15
CA GLN A 151 4.60 22.99 -12.36
C GLN A 151 5.05 23.69 -11.07
N ALA A 152 4.95 23.06 -9.88
CA ALA A 152 5.44 23.72 -8.67
C ALA A 152 6.98 23.83 -8.75
N PRO A 153 7.53 25.04 -8.71
CA PRO A 153 8.95 25.26 -8.96
C PRO A 153 9.81 24.72 -7.80
N ASP A 154 11.00 24.19 -8.11
CA ASP A 154 11.87 23.55 -7.12
C ASP A 154 12.27 24.46 -5.95
N TYR A 155 12.27 25.78 -6.15
CA TYR A 155 12.61 26.76 -5.10
C TYR A 155 11.68 26.67 -3.87
N ILE A 156 10.49 26.06 -4.00
CA ILE A 156 9.53 25.90 -2.90
C ILE A 156 10.14 25.07 -1.76
N TYR A 157 10.95 24.06 -2.08
CA TYR A 157 11.58 23.19 -1.08
C TYR A 157 13.00 23.62 -0.73
N GLN A 158 13.59 24.51 -1.53
CA GLN A 158 15.01 24.83 -1.47
C GLN A 158 15.31 26.09 -0.65
N VAL A 159 16.33 25.96 0.21
CA VAL A 159 17.05 27.08 0.82
C VAL A 159 18.52 26.89 0.50
N ASP A 160 19.13 27.92 -0.09
CA ASP A 160 20.54 27.92 -0.50
C ASP A 160 20.92 26.67 -1.34
N GLY A 161 20.02 26.24 -2.23
CA GLY A 161 20.19 25.09 -3.13
C GLY A 161 20.00 23.71 -2.49
N LYS A 162 19.52 23.62 -1.25
CA LYS A 162 19.27 22.35 -0.55
C LYS A 162 17.79 22.19 -0.21
N ASN A 163 17.25 20.98 -0.39
CA ASN A 163 15.89 20.63 0.04
C ASN A 163 15.82 20.62 1.58
N ALA A 164 15.47 21.77 2.15
CA ALA A 164 15.43 22.00 3.59
C ALA A 164 14.02 22.35 4.09
N LEU A 165 13.09 22.62 3.18
CA LEU A 165 11.71 22.94 3.50
C LEU A 165 10.80 21.77 3.12
N CYS A 166 9.77 21.60 3.93
CA CYS A 166 8.71 20.61 3.75
C CYS A 166 7.40 21.36 3.66
N ALA A 167 6.46 20.87 2.85
CA ALA A 167 5.18 21.55 2.71
C ALA A 167 4.02 20.57 2.53
N LYS A 168 2.83 21.05 2.87
CA LYS A 168 1.57 20.47 2.41
C LYS A 168 0.56 21.56 2.16
N THR A 169 -0.10 21.47 1.01
CA THR A 169 -1.21 22.34 0.61
C THR A 169 -2.55 21.77 1.06
N GLY A 170 -3.53 22.63 1.33
CA GLY A 170 -4.93 22.28 1.54
C GLY A 170 -5.82 23.25 0.78
N THR A 171 -6.85 22.74 0.09
CA THR A 171 -7.82 23.56 -0.67
C THR A 171 -9.19 22.95 -0.45
N SER A 172 -10.11 23.70 0.17
CA SER A 172 -11.49 23.24 0.37
C SER A 172 -12.31 23.31 -0.93
N ASP A 173 -13.44 22.58 -0.96
CA ASP A 173 -14.37 22.62 -2.09
C ASP A 173 -14.99 24.00 -2.28
N GLY A 174 -15.09 24.42 -3.56
CA GLY A 174 -15.35 25.79 -3.94
C GLY A 174 -14.42 26.73 -3.17
N PRO A 175 -13.12 26.86 -3.53
CA PRO A 175 -12.04 27.39 -2.69
C PRO A 175 -12.47 28.53 -1.77
N ARG A 176 -12.81 28.15 -0.53
CA ARG A 176 -13.16 29.06 0.57
C ARG A 176 -12.00 29.22 1.53
N ASP A 177 -11.26 28.13 1.71
CA ASP A 177 -10.14 28.03 2.62
C ASP A 177 -8.93 27.44 1.91
N LEU A 178 -7.85 28.20 1.92
CA LEU A 178 -6.61 27.89 1.25
C LEU A 178 -5.50 27.84 2.30
N TYR A 179 -5.01 26.63 2.58
CA TYR A 179 -4.01 26.39 3.62
C TYR A 179 -2.66 26.01 3.02
N THR A 180 -1.58 26.51 3.61
CA THR A 180 -0.26 25.90 3.47
C THR A 180 0.34 25.72 4.84
N MET A 181 0.78 24.49 5.12
CA MET A 181 1.67 24.20 6.23
C MET A 181 3.06 24.01 5.64
N MET A 182 4.02 24.81 6.07
CA MET A 182 5.41 24.73 5.66
C MET A 182 6.28 24.63 6.90
N TYR A 183 7.31 23.80 6.86
CA TYR A 183 8.20 23.63 8.01
C TYR A 183 9.60 23.20 7.62
N HIS A 184 10.53 23.41 8.54
CA HIS A 184 11.84 22.78 8.62
C HIS A 184 12.13 22.52 10.10
N LYS A 185 13.26 21.89 10.43
CA LYS A 185 13.60 21.47 11.81
C LYS A 185 13.37 22.49 12.93
N ASN A 186 13.56 23.78 12.61
CA ASN A 186 13.59 24.86 13.60
C ASN A 186 12.39 25.80 13.52
N LEU A 187 11.45 25.58 12.59
CA LEU A 187 10.27 26.44 12.41
C LEU A 187 9.15 25.71 11.67
N ALA A 188 7.92 25.86 12.16
CA ALA A 188 6.69 25.55 11.43
C ALA A 188 5.88 26.83 11.20
N VAL A 189 5.34 26.98 10.00
CA VAL A 189 4.55 28.13 9.55
C VAL A 189 3.27 27.60 8.91
N GLY A 190 2.14 27.98 9.49
CA GLY A 190 0.83 27.80 8.88
C GLY A 190 0.32 29.12 8.29
N VAL A 191 -0.16 29.07 7.06
CA VAL A 191 -0.84 30.19 6.39
C VAL A 191 -2.22 29.73 5.98
N TRP A 192 -3.25 30.49 6.35
CA TRP A 192 -4.61 30.39 5.85
C TRP A 192 -4.97 31.66 5.09
N ILE A 193 -5.65 31.48 3.96
CA ILE A 193 -6.26 32.55 3.19
C ILE A 193 -7.71 32.14 2.93
N GLY A 194 -8.63 33.04 3.24
CA GLY A 194 -10.07 32.86 3.07
C GLY A 194 -10.82 34.15 3.31
N ASN A 195 -12.11 34.17 2.96
CA ASN A 195 -12.98 35.29 3.27
C ASN A 195 -13.67 35.07 4.62
N ASN A 196 -13.67 36.08 5.50
CA ASN A 196 -14.30 36.00 6.83
C ASN A 196 -15.81 35.71 6.79
N ASN A 197 -16.47 35.96 5.66
CA ASN A 197 -17.88 35.65 5.42
C ASN A 197 -18.08 34.31 4.67
N ASN A 198 -17.04 33.50 4.58
CA ASN A 198 -17.01 32.21 3.90
C ASN A 198 -17.39 32.28 2.41
N THR A 199 -17.24 33.42 1.74
CA THR A 199 -17.48 33.50 0.29
C THR A 199 -16.38 32.79 -0.49
N PHE A 200 -16.78 32.14 -1.58
CA PHE A 200 -15.89 31.53 -2.57
C PHE A 200 -14.85 32.53 -3.10
N MET A 201 -13.62 32.04 -3.34
CA MET A 201 -12.54 32.78 -4.01
C MET A 201 -12.30 32.23 -5.43
N PRO A 202 -12.91 32.86 -6.48
CA PRO A 202 -12.70 32.44 -7.86
C PRO A 202 -11.21 32.42 -8.24
N GLY A 203 -10.72 31.28 -8.73
CA GLY A 203 -9.33 31.11 -9.15
C GLY A 203 -8.31 31.01 -8.02
N GLY A 204 -8.76 31.04 -6.76
CA GLY A 204 -7.92 30.83 -5.59
C GLY A 204 -7.57 29.37 -5.39
N TRP A 205 -6.29 29.08 -5.22
CA TRP A 205 -5.78 27.76 -4.84
C TRP A 205 -4.67 27.95 -3.80
N SER A 206 -4.46 26.96 -2.93
CA SER A 206 -3.37 27.08 -1.95
C SER A 206 -2.01 27.31 -2.61
N PHE A 207 -1.74 26.64 -3.74
CA PHE A 207 -0.46 26.75 -4.44
C PHE A 207 -0.17 28.14 -5.02
N ASN A 208 -1.19 28.93 -5.37
CA ASN A 208 -1.01 30.27 -5.94
C ASN A 208 -1.32 31.41 -4.95
N THR A 209 -1.68 31.07 -3.69
CA THR A 209 -2.00 32.05 -2.64
C THR A 209 -1.19 31.78 -1.37
N ALA A 210 -1.60 30.81 -0.56
CA ALA A 210 -1.04 30.53 0.76
C ALA A 210 0.42 30.06 0.69
N LEU A 211 0.76 29.27 -0.34
CA LEU A 211 2.08 28.67 -0.49
C LEU A 211 3.19 29.72 -0.73
N PRO A 212 3.07 30.66 -1.68
CA PRO A 212 4.04 31.75 -1.84
C PRO A 212 4.23 32.60 -0.58
N LEU A 213 3.15 32.83 0.18
CA LEU A 213 3.22 33.60 1.43
C LEU A 213 3.98 32.83 2.52
N ALA A 214 3.68 31.54 2.71
CA ALA A 214 4.41 30.67 3.63
C ALA A 214 5.90 30.61 3.26
N ARG A 215 6.22 30.50 1.97
CA ARG A 215 7.61 30.50 1.49
C ARG A 215 8.32 31.83 1.78
N SER A 216 7.64 32.96 1.60
CA SER A 216 8.19 34.28 1.90
C SER A 216 8.51 34.43 3.38
N ILE A 217 7.66 33.90 4.28
CA ILE A 217 7.92 33.88 5.73
C ILE A 217 9.18 33.05 6.03
N MET A 218 9.36 31.89 5.40
CA MET A 218 10.58 31.10 5.56
C MET A 218 11.82 31.87 5.11
N ASP A 219 11.75 32.64 4.01
CA ASP A 219 12.89 33.44 3.54
C ASP A 219 13.28 34.56 4.48
N VAL A 220 12.32 35.32 5.00
CA VAL A 220 12.62 36.45 5.90
C VAL A 220 13.06 36.00 7.29
N THR A 221 12.78 34.76 7.66
CA THR A 221 13.11 34.21 8.99
C THR A 221 14.32 33.28 9.02
N LYS A 222 14.88 32.90 7.85
CA LYS A 222 15.95 31.90 7.75
C LYS A 222 17.22 32.22 8.55
N ASP A 223 17.53 33.49 8.76
CA ASP A 223 18.72 33.89 9.52
C ASP A 223 18.51 33.74 11.04
N LYS A 224 17.25 33.91 11.48
CA LYS A 224 16.84 33.74 12.89
C LYS A 224 16.61 32.26 13.22
N TYR A 225 15.91 31.54 12.35
CA TYR A 225 15.62 30.12 12.48
C TYR A 225 16.27 29.40 11.30
N LYS A 226 17.53 28.99 11.49
CA LYS A 226 18.31 28.37 10.42
C LYS A 226 17.66 27.07 9.93
N PRO A 227 17.40 26.92 8.62
CA PRO A 227 16.94 25.65 8.08
C PRO A 227 18.02 24.57 8.21
N GLU A 228 17.62 23.39 8.65
CA GLU A 228 18.49 22.23 8.82
C GLU A 228 17.86 21.00 8.18
N LEU A 229 18.71 20.07 7.75
CA LEU A 229 18.28 18.82 7.14
C LEU A 229 17.88 17.78 8.20
N PHE A 230 16.86 16.99 7.86
CA PHE A 230 16.49 15.82 8.66
C PHE A 230 17.55 14.73 8.52
N ALA A 231 18.05 14.25 9.67
CA ALA A 231 19.03 13.17 9.68
C ALA A 231 18.28 11.86 9.45
N LYS A 232 18.79 11.01 8.55
CA LYS A 232 18.22 9.69 8.29
C LYS A 232 18.47 8.77 9.50
N PRO A 233 17.43 8.23 10.16
CA PRO A 233 17.61 7.21 11.20
C PRO A 233 18.28 5.93 10.65
N GLU A 234 19.05 5.22 11.48
CA GLU A 234 19.87 4.05 11.06
C GLU A 234 19.04 2.87 10.53
N ASN A 235 17.83 2.71 11.05
CA ASN A 235 16.85 1.70 10.67
C ASN A 235 16.02 2.10 9.44
N ILE A 236 16.20 3.29 8.87
CA ILE A 236 15.63 3.62 7.56
C ILE A 236 16.56 3.11 6.46
N LYS A 237 16.05 2.16 5.67
CA LYS A 237 16.74 1.59 4.51
C LYS A 237 16.20 2.19 3.21
N GLU A 238 17.06 2.23 2.19
CA GLU A 238 16.72 2.72 0.85
C GLU A 238 16.51 1.53 -0.10
N THR A 239 15.62 1.70 -1.06
CA THR A 239 15.38 0.73 -2.14
C THR A 239 14.84 1.45 -3.38
N ILE A 240 14.51 0.68 -4.41
CA ILE A 240 13.66 1.11 -5.51
C ILE A 240 12.41 0.23 -5.54
N VAL A 241 11.29 0.81 -5.95
CA VAL A 241 10.02 0.10 -6.11
C VAL A 241 9.40 0.39 -7.47
N CYS A 242 8.72 -0.59 -8.05
CA CYS A 242 7.88 -0.37 -9.21
C CYS A 242 6.73 0.58 -8.85
N THR A 243 6.50 1.61 -9.66
CA THR A 243 5.51 2.66 -9.34
C THR A 243 4.08 2.13 -9.30
N GLU A 244 3.82 1.05 -10.02
CA GLU A 244 2.48 0.44 -10.17
C GLU A 244 2.15 -0.61 -9.11
N THR A 245 3.15 -1.27 -8.51
CA THR A 245 2.96 -2.33 -7.51
C THR A 245 3.44 -1.94 -6.12
N GLY A 246 4.35 -0.96 -6.02
CA GLY A 246 5.04 -0.62 -4.77
C GLY A 246 6.05 -1.68 -4.30
N MET A 247 6.33 -2.68 -5.14
CA MET A 247 7.21 -3.81 -4.83
C MET A 247 8.62 -3.62 -5.41
N ILE A 248 9.60 -4.32 -4.82
CA ILE A 248 11.00 -4.28 -5.27
C ILE A 248 11.10 -4.97 -6.63
N PRO A 249 11.60 -4.30 -7.68
CA PRO A 249 11.76 -4.92 -9.00
C PRO A 249 12.62 -6.18 -8.95
N THR A 250 12.19 -7.24 -9.65
CA THR A 250 13.01 -8.43 -9.90
C THR A 250 13.87 -8.26 -11.17
N PRO A 251 14.96 -9.05 -11.35
CA PRO A 251 15.90 -8.84 -12.43
C PRO A 251 15.33 -8.96 -13.87
N ALA A 252 15.81 -8.04 -14.71
CA ALA A 252 15.97 -7.98 -16.17
C ALA A 252 14.79 -8.28 -17.13
N ASP A 253 14.03 -9.36 -16.97
CA ASP A 253 13.25 -9.89 -18.10
C ASP A 253 11.93 -9.13 -18.32
N GLN A 254 11.42 -8.47 -17.27
CA GLN A 254 10.23 -7.61 -17.30
C GLN A 254 10.49 -6.35 -16.45
N PRO A 255 11.15 -5.32 -17.00
CA PRO A 255 11.39 -4.09 -16.25
C PRO A 255 10.08 -3.36 -15.95
N CYS A 256 10.08 -2.61 -14.87
CA CYS A 256 8.98 -1.75 -14.45
C CYS A 256 9.43 -0.30 -14.35
N PRO A 257 8.55 0.69 -14.62
CA PRO A 257 8.79 2.05 -14.18
C PRO A 257 9.02 2.03 -12.67
N SER A 258 10.16 2.56 -12.22
CA SER A 258 10.61 2.46 -10.84
C SER A 258 10.90 3.84 -10.25
N GLU A 259 10.71 3.97 -8.95
CA GLU A 259 11.12 5.15 -8.18
C GLU A 259 11.90 4.76 -6.93
N LYS A 260 12.71 5.69 -6.41
CA LYS A 260 13.35 5.50 -5.09
C LYS A 260 12.27 5.36 -4.02
N ALA A 261 12.54 4.55 -3.03
CA ALA A 261 11.71 4.40 -1.85
C ALA A 261 12.58 4.20 -0.61
N ILE A 262 11.95 4.37 0.55
CA ILE A 262 12.53 4.04 1.85
C ILE A 262 11.57 3.17 2.64
N PHE A 263 12.11 2.38 3.56
CA PHE A 263 11.34 1.56 4.49
C PHE A 263 12.03 1.48 5.85
N ILE A 264 11.23 1.22 6.89
CA ILE A 264 11.73 0.93 8.24
C ILE A 264 12.21 -0.52 8.25
N GLU A 265 13.40 -0.77 8.78
CA GLU A 265 13.96 -2.11 8.96
C GLU A 265 12.93 -3.07 9.57
N GLY A 266 12.78 -4.26 8.96
CA GLY A 266 11.70 -5.21 9.28
C GLY A 266 10.42 -5.05 8.45
N HIS A 267 10.26 -3.95 7.71
CA HIS A 267 9.09 -3.63 6.88
C HIS A 267 9.48 -3.43 5.40
N ALA A 268 10.37 -4.28 4.89
CA ALA A 268 10.78 -4.21 3.49
C ALA A 268 9.58 -4.48 2.56
N PRO A 269 9.45 -3.74 1.44
CA PRO A 269 8.44 -4.08 0.43
C PRO A 269 8.68 -5.48 -0.12
N MET A 270 7.61 -6.14 -0.54
CA MET A 270 7.69 -7.45 -1.18
C MET A 270 8.46 -7.37 -2.50
N GLN A 271 8.98 -8.51 -2.96
CA GLN A 271 9.53 -8.63 -4.31
C GLN A 271 8.39 -8.64 -5.33
N ASP A 272 8.61 -7.93 -6.43
CA ASP A 272 7.70 -7.91 -7.57
C ASP A 272 7.83 -9.24 -8.32
N GLY A 273 6.81 -10.09 -8.18
CA GLY A 273 6.78 -11.45 -8.72
C GLY A 273 6.34 -11.50 -10.18
N ARG A 274 6.47 -10.39 -10.92
CA ARG A 274 5.96 -10.33 -12.29
C ARG A 274 6.63 -11.33 -13.21
N HIS A 275 5.83 -12.02 -14.00
CA HIS A 275 6.30 -12.97 -14.99
C HIS A 275 5.33 -13.03 -16.17
N ILE A 276 5.83 -13.47 -17.34
CA ILE A 276 4.96 -13.66 -18.50
C ILE A 276 4.24 -15.00 -18.37
N ILE A 277 2.93 -14.97 -18.51
CA ILE A 277 2.11 -16.15 -18.80
C ILE A 277 1.57 -16.03 -20.22
N TYR A 278 1.46 -17.15 -20.93
CA TYR A 278 0.83 -17.18 -22.24
C TYR A 278 -0.60 -17.68 -22.10
N VAL A 279 -1.54 -16.98 -22.72
CA VAL A 279 -2.97 -17.36 -22.70
C VAL A 279 -3.48 -17.56 -24.12
N CYS A 280 -4.32 -18.55 -24.34
CA CYS A 280 -5.01 -18.77 -25.60
C CYS A 280 -5.89 -17.55 -25.93
N LYS A 281 -5.81 -17.01 -27.16
CA LYS A 281 -6.71 -15.90 -27.55
C LYS A 281 -8.17 -16.34 -27.64
N ALA A 282 -8.42 -17.62 -27.96
CA ALA A 282 -9.76 -18.15 -28.19
C ALA A 282 -10.62 -18.25 -26.92
N ASN A 283 -10.05 -18.73 -25.81
CA ASN A 283 -10.79 -19.01 -24.56
C ASN A 283 -10.16 -18.38 -23.31
N ARG A 284 -9.02 -17.67 -23.45
CA ARG A 284 -8.30 -17.00 -22.35
C ARG A 284 -7.73 -17.94 -21.29
N LEU A 285 -7.66 -19.24 -21.55
CA LEU A 285 -7.03 -20.23 -20.68
C LEU A 285 -5.53 -20.31 -20.93
N LEU A 286 -4.77 -20.87 -19.99
CA LEU A 286 -3.38 -21.26 -20.20
C LEU A 286 -3.33 -22.45 -21.18
N PRO A 287 -2.44 -22.45 -22.19
CA PRO A 287 -2.26 -23.59 -23.08
C PRO A 287 -1.92 -24.86 -22.29
N SER A 288 -2.68 -25.95 -22.49
CA SER A 288 -2.35 -27.27 -21.95
C SER A 288 -1.00 -27.81 -22.45
N THR A 289 -0.54 -27.33 -23.61
CA THR A 289 0.79 -27.57 -24.17
C THR A 289 1.34 -26.28 -24.76
N LEU A 290 2.61 -25.98 -24.45
CA LEU A 290 3.32 -24.84 -25.02
C LEU A 290 4.71 -25.29 -25.49
N PRO A 291 5.00 -25.25 -26.80
CA PRO A 291 6.34 -25.55 -27.31
C PRO A 291 7.40 -24.61 -26.72
N LEU A 292 8.64 -25.10 -26.57
CA LEU A 292 9.77 -24.24 -26.17
C LEU A 292 9.92 -23.05 -27.12
N GLU A 293 9.79 -23.27 -28.43
CA GLU A 293 9.74 -22.23 -29.47
C GLU A 293 8.30 -21.83 -29.80
N HIS A 294 7.65 -21.05 -28.93
CA HIS A 294 6.24 -20.65 -29.10
C HIS A 294 6.03 -19.25 -29.69
N GLN A 295 7.09 -18.52 -30.03
CA GLN A 295 6.98 -17.19 -30.67
C GLN A 295 6.14 -17.21 -31.97
N PRO A 296 6.24 -18.23 -32.85
CA PRO A 296 5.36 -18.32 -34.02
C PRO A 296 3.87 -18.39 -33.66
N LEU A 297 3.50 -18.98 -32.52
CA LEU A 297 2.12 -19.06 -32.05
C LEU A 297 1.60 -17.70 -31.56
N VAL A 298 2.49 -16.87 -30.99
CA VAL A 298 2.19 -15.47 -30.62
C VAL A 298 1.97 -14.65 -31.90
N ASP A 299 2.89 -14.79 -32.87
CA ASP A 299 2.88 -14.03 -34.13
C ASP A 299 1.67 -14.40 -35.01
N ALA A 300 1.32 -15.69 -35.07
CA ALA A 300 0.12 -16.19 -35.75
C ALA A 300 -1.17 -15.89 -34.97
N GLY A 301 -1.07 -15.42 -33.72
CA GLY A 301 -2.18 -14.94 -32.92
C GLY A 301 -3.01 -16.03 -32.24
N TYR A 302 -2.47 -17.23 -32.04
CA TYR A 302 -3.13 -18.29 -31.26
C TYR A 302 -3.06 -18.03 -29.76
N ILE A 303 -1.93 -17.51 -29.30
CA ILE A 303 -1.68 -17.17 -27.89
C ILE A 303 -1.27 -15.70 -27.76
N GLU A 304 -1.38 -15.14 -26.56
CA GLU A 304 -0.83 -13.83 -26.22
C GLU A 304 -0.14 -13.88 -24.87
N GLY A 305 0.95 -13.12 -24.74
CA GLY A 305 1.61 -12.93 -23.45
C GLY A 305 0.86 -11.93 -22.57
N LYS A 306 0.63 -12.31 -21.32
CA LYS A 306 0.18 -11.44 -20.22
C LYS A 306 1.27 -11.39 -19.16
N ILE A 307 1.38 -10.26 -18.48
CA ILE A 307 2.27 -10.07 -17.34
C ILE A 307 1.44 -10.36 -16.10
N ALA A 308 1.62 -11.55 -15.52
CA ALA A 308 1.08 -11.86 -14.21
C ALA A 308 1.80 -11.00 -13.18
N VAL A 309 1.05 -10.39 -12.25
CA VAL A 309 1.60 -9.58 -11.15
C VAL A 309 0.97 -9.98 -9.83
N ASN A 310 1.77 -9.99 -8.76
CA ASN A 310 1.34 -10.26 -7.38
C ASN A 310 0.80 -9.02 -6.66
N ALA A 311 0.06 -8.15 -7.35
CA ALA A 311 -0.42 -6.88 -6.81
C ALA A 311 -1.84 -7.02 -6.23
N PHE A 312 -1.92 -7.30 -4.93
CA PHE A 312 -3.18 -7.40 -4.20
C PHE A 312 -3.39 -6.19 -3.29
N LEU A 313 -4.64 -5.75 -3.17
CA LEU A 313 -5.04 -4.65 -2.29
C LEU A 313 -5.23 -5.13 -0.85
N ASP A 314 -4.75 -4.33 0.11
CA ASP A 314 -4.94 -4.56 1.56
C ASP A 314 -6.42 -4.56 1.99
N LEU A 315 -7.30 -3.95 1.18
CA LEU A 315 -8.76 -4.00 1.28
C LEU A 315 -9.32 -4.91 0.18
N PRO A 316 -9.49 -6.23 0.42
CA PRO A 316 -9.82 -7.21 -0.62
C PRO A 316 -11.13 -6.94 -1.35
N LYS A 317 -12.10 -6.30 -0.68
CA LYS A 317 -13.38 -5.92 -1.28
C LYS A 317 -13.24 -4.98 -2.48
N TYR A 318 -12.12 -4.27 -2.60
CA TYR A 318 -11.83 -3.39 -3.73
C TYR A 318 -10.97 -4.05 -4.81
N GLN A 319 -10.53 -5.29 -4.61
CA GLN A 319 -9.73 -6.02 -5.60
C GLN A 319 -10.41 -6.09 -6.97
N PRO A 320 -11.72 -6.38 -7.10
CA PRO A 320 -12.37 -6.43 -8.42
C PRO A 320 -12.34 -5.08 -9.16
N LEU A 321 -12.47 -3.97 -8.43
CA LEU A 321 -12.39 -2.61 -8.98
C LEU A 321 -10.97 -2.29 -9.43
N TYR A 322 -9.97 -2.70 -8.64
CA TYR A 322 -8.56 -2.58 -9.01
C TYR A 322 -8.21 -3.39 -10.25
N GLU A 323 -8.70 -4.62 -10.37
CA GLU A 323 -8.48 -5.46 -11.55
C GLU A 323 -9.10 -4.88 -12.82
N GLN A 324 -10.29 -4.28 -12.68
CA GLN A 324 -10.92 -3.55 -13.78
C GLN A 324 -10.07 -2.36 -14.22
N ALA A 325 -9.56 -1.58 -13.27
CA ALA A 325 -8.68 -0.45 -13.54
C ALA A 325 -7.34 -0.92 -14.13
N LEU A 326 -6.75 -1.99 -13.60
CA LEU A 326 -5.47 -2.54 -14.05
C LEU A 326 -5.53 -2.91 -15.54
N LYS A 327 -6.63 -3.52 -16.01
CA LYS A 327 -6.85 -3.80 -17.44
C LYS A 327 -6.90 -2.54 -18.31
N ARG A 328 -7.34 -1.41 -17.75
CA ARG A 328 -7.44 -0.12 -18.44
C ARG A 328 -6.07 0.57 -18.54
N TYR A 329 -5.36 0.68 -17.43
CA TYR A 329 -4.04 1.35 -17.36
C TYR A 329 -2.92 0.47 -17.92
N TYR A 330 -2.99 -0.84 -17.70
CA TYR A 330 -1.99 -1.82 -18.07
C TYR A 330 -2.64 -3.05 -18.72
N PRO A 331 -3.09 -2.99 -19.99
CA PRO A 331 -3.85 -4.07 -20.64
C PRO A 331 -3.15 -5.43 -20.75
N LYS A 332 -1.82 -5.45 -20.58
CA LYS A 332 -1.02 -6.68 -20.53
C LYS A 332 -0.99 -7.30 -19.15
N TYR A 333 -1.31 -6.57 -18.09
CA TYR A 333 -1.15 -7.02 -16.72
C TYR A 333 -2.38 -7.82 -16.27
N THR A 334 -2.16 -8.81 -15.41
CA THR A 334 -3.21 -9.59 -14.78
C THR A 334 -2.79 -10.00 -13.37
N THR A 335 -3.71 -9.93 -12.42
CA THR A 335 -3.58 -10.56 -11.10
C THR A 335 -4.20 -11.95 -11.06
N LYS A 336 -4.94 -12.32 -12.13
CA LYS A 336 -5.60 -13.62 -12.27
C LYS A 336 -4.78 -14.53 -13.14
N ILE A 337 -4.50 -15.71 -12.63
CA ILE A 337 -3.96 -16.83 -13.39
C ILE A 337 -5.16 -17.65 -13.90
N PRO A 338 -5.37 -17.75 -15.23
CA PRO A 338 -6.46 -18.54 -15.77
C PRO A 338 -6.23 -20.05 -15.56
N GLY A 339 -7.31 -20.83 -15.57
CA GLY A 339 -7.23 -22.29 -15.67
C GLY A 339 -6.59 -22.76 -16.98
N ILE A 340 -6.31 -24.06 -17.08
CA ILE A 340 -5.65 -24.69 -18.23
C ILE A 340 -6.67 -25.16 -19.27
N GLY A 341 -6.37 -25.02 -20.56
CA GLY A 341 -7.20 -25.53 -21.66
C GLY A 341 -6.53 -25.53 -23.03
N GLU A 342 -7.22 -26.06 -24.03
CA GLU A 342 -6.70 -26.15 -25.40
C GLU A 342 -6.89 -24.83 -26.17
N CYS A 343 -5.87 -24.41 -26.93
CA CYS A 343 -5.89 -23.14 -27.66
C CYS A 343 -6.41 -23.22 -29.11
N ASN A 344 -6.92 -24.37 -29.56
CA ASN A 344 -7.27 -24.63 -30.98
C ASN A 344 -6.11 -24.31 -31.95
N ILE A 345 -4.88 -24.71 -31.60
CA ILE A 345 -3.69 -24.54 -32.44
C ILE A 345 -3.65 -25.68 -33.48
N PRO A 346 -3.49 -25.41 -34.79
CA PRO A 346 -3.33 -26.45 -35.80
C PRO A 346 -2.12 -27.35 -35.51
N ALA A 347 -2.27 -28.66 -35.73
CA ALA A 347 -1.24 -29.65 -35.40
C ALA A 347 0.10 -29.39 -36.10
N ASP A 348 0.07 -28.88 -37.34
CA ASP A 348 1.26 -28.49 -38.11
C ASP A 348 2.05 -27.33 -37.49
N GLN A 349 1.40 -26.50 -36.65
CA GLN A 349 2.02 -25.40 -35.91
C GLN A 349 2.60 -25.86 -34.56
N LEU A 350 2.30 -27.08 -34.11
CA LEU A 350 2.84 -27.68 -32.89
C LEU A 350 4.08 -28.56 -33.16
N GLU A 351 4.28 -29.00 -34.41
CA GLU A 351 5.31 -29.98 -34.79
C GLU A 351 6.67 -29.37 -35.19
N GLY A 352 6.79 -28.05 -35.28
CA GLY A 352 8.03 -27.36 -35.64
C GLY A 352 8.89 -26.96 -34.45
N GLY A 353 9.67 -27.90 -33.89
CA GLY A 353 10.73 -27.60 -32.92
C GLY A 353 10.75 -28.53 -31.70
N GLY A 354 11.86 -29.24 -31.50
CA GLY A 354 12.00 -30.33 -30.53
C GLY A 354 11.71 -29.98 -29.07
N ASN A 355 11.37 -31.04 -28.31
CA ASN A 355 11.00 -31.07 -26.89
C ASN A 355 9.84 -30.13 -26.51
N THR A 356 8.63 -30.66 -26.56
CA THR A 356 7.49 -30.11 -25.82
C THR A 356 7.73 -30.27 -24.33
N THR A 357 7.77 -29.18 -23.58
CA THR A 357 7.69 -29.26 -22.12
C THR A 357 6.22 -29.49 -21.77
N THR A 358 5.85 -30.72 -21.41
CA THR A 358 4.66 -30.92 -20.60
C THR A 358 4.91 -30.26 -19.26
N LEU A 359 4.07 -29.30 -18.86
CA LEU A 359 4.02 -28.88 -17.46
C LEU A 359 3.83 -30.15 -16.61
N PRO A 360 4.58 -30.36 -15.52
CA PRO A 360 4.61 -31.64 -14.81
C PRO A 360 3.21 -32.03 -14.34
N THR A 361 2.81 -33.28 -14.60
CA THR A 361 1.53 -33.86 -14.14
C THR A 361 1.64 -34.57 -12.78
N GLU A 362 2.83 -34.67 -12.20
CA GLU A 362 3.08 -35.14 -10.82
C GLU A 362 4.27 -34.35 -10.25
N ILE A 363 4.05 -33.65 -9.13
CA ILE A 363 5.11 -32.98 -8.37
C ILE A 363 5.27 -33.71 -7.02
N ASP A 364 6.29 -34.55 -6.93
CA ASP A 364 6.81 -35.08 -5.67
C ASP A 364 7.90 -34.09 -5.19
N THR A 365 7.63 -33.30 -4.14
CA THR A 365 8.60 -32.29 -3.70
C THR A 365 8.75 -32.19 -2.17
N SER A 366 9.97 -32.47 -1.71
CA SER A 366 10.54 -31.81 -0.54
C SER A 366 11.01 -30.40 -0.96
N ILE A 367 10.34 -29.33 -0.52
CA ILE A 367 10.64 -27.95 -0.96
C ILE A 367 11.44 -27.21 0.11
N ARG A 368 12.62 -26.67 -0.24
CA ARG A 368 13.32 -25.62 0.53
C ARG A 368 12.95 -24.25 -0.02
N MET A 369 12.35 -23.39 0.80
CA MET A 369 11.68 -22.16 0.38
C MET A 369 12.53 -20.91 0.64
N TYR A 370 12.60 -20.02 -0.36
CA TYR A 370 13.03 -18.62 -0.26
C TYR A 370 11.93 -17.73 -0.88
N SER A 371 11.45 -16.72 -0.15
CA SER A 371 10.56 -15.65 -0.63
C SER A 371 9.07 -16.04 -0.87
N PRO A 372 8.09 -15.12 -0.70
CA PRO A 372 6.76 -15.45 -0.16
C PRO A 372 5.64 -15.69 -1.18
N LEU A 373 5.92 -15.98 -2.46
CA LEU A 373 4.87 -16.35 -3.42
C LEU A 373 5.43 -17.27 -4.51
N PHE A 374 5.18 -18.57 -4.38
CA PHE A 374 5.04 -19.47 -5.51
C PHE A 374 3.81 -20.35 -5.29
N ASP A 375 3.07 -20.53 -6.37
CA ASP A 375 1.95 -21.45 -6.55
C ASP A 375 2.34 -22.83 -6.01
N LEU A 376 1.56 -23.36 -5.06
CA LEU A 376 1.57 -24.80 -4.83
C LEU A 376 0.89 -25.39 -6.07
N ASP A 377 1.62 -26.20 -6.82
CA ASP A 377 1.03 -26.98 -7.91
C ASP A 377 -0.28 -27.60 -7.43
N SER A 378 -1.36 -27.27 -8.11
CA SER A 378 -2.73 -27.69 -7.78
C SER A 378 -2.78 -29.18 -7.44
N LEU A 379 -3.13 -29.51 -6.20
CA LEU A 379 -3.39 -30.89 -5.81
C LEU A 379 -4.80 -31.26 -6.28
N ARG A 380 -4.89 -32.06 -7.35
CA ARG A 380 -6.17 -32.52 -7.90
C ARG A 380 -6.66 -33.72 -7.09
N LEU A 381 -7.76 -33.55 -6.37
CA LEU A 381 -8.32 -34.59 -5.50
C LEU A 381 -9.70 -35.05 -5.99
N PRO A 382 -9.94 -36.37 -6.18
CA PRO A 382 -11.27 -36.91 -6.45
C PRO A 382 -12.20 -36.70 -5.24
N ARG A 383 -13.49 -36.38 -5.45
CA ARG A 383 -14.46 -36.24 -4.35
C ARG A 383 -14.50 -37.45 -3.40
N SER A 384 -14.33 -38.67 -3.92
CA SER A 384 -14.32 -39.90 -3.12
C SER A 384 -13.17 -39.97 -2.12
N GLU A 385 -12.06 -39.26 -2.39
CA GLU A 385 -10.94 -39.13 -1.47
C GLU A 385 -11.18 -37.95 -0.51
N LEU A 386 -11.78 -36.85 -0.96
CA LEU A 386 -12.08 -35.68 -0.11
C LEU A 386 -13.14 -35.95 0.96
N SER A 387 -14.14 -36.79 0.67
CA SER A 387 -15.25 -37.05 1.60
C SER A 387 -14.88 -37.89 2.82
N ASN A 388 -13.66 -38.47 2.86
CA ASN A 388 -13.21 -39.40 3.90
C ASN A 388 -11.71 -39.24 4.21
N THR A 389 -11.13 -38.04 4.09
CA THR A 389 -9.71 -37.82 4.36
C THR A 389 -9.55 -36.71 5.39
N ASN A 390 -8.81 -37.00 6.46
CA ASN A 390 -8.30 -35.96 7.35
C ASN A 390 -6.98 -35.45 6.76
N MET A 391 -6.86 -34.14 6.61
CA MET A 391 -5.65 -33.51 6.11
C MET A 391 -4.90 -32.89 7.29
N ASN A 392 -3.76 -33.46 7.62
CA ASN A 392 -2.86 -32.91 8.63
C ASN A 392 -1.81 -32.08 7.90
N ILE A 393 -1.81 -30.78 8.15
CA ILE A 393 -0.87 -29.84 7.53
C ILE A 393 0.11 -29.41 8.61
N GLU A 394 1.35 -29.85 8.49
CA GLU A 394 2.43 -29.43 9.37
C GLU A 394 3.17 -28.26 8.74
N ILE A 395 3.17 -27.12 9.42
CA ILE A 395 3.88 -25.93 8.96
C ILE A 395 5.04 -25.67 9.90
N ASN A 396 6.24 -25.74 9.37
CA ASN A 396 7.46 -25.39 10.07
C ASN A 396 7.82 -23.94 9.72
N ALA A 397 7.50 -23.02 10.63
CA ALA A 397 7.71 -21.60 10.46
C ALA A 397 8.48 -21.03 11.68
N PRO A 398 9.72 -20.54 11.52
CA PRO A 398 10.52 -19.95 12.58
C PRO A 398 10.06 -18.54 13.00
N ARG A 399 9.08 -17.93 12.32
CA ARG A 399 8.47 -16.63 12.64
C ARG A 399 6.95 -16.65 12.44
N GLU A 400 6.25 -15.67 13.03
CA GLU A 400 4.80 -15.64 13.17
C GLU A 400 4.08 -15.67 11.80
N VAL A 401 3.44 -16.82 11.52
CA VAL A 401 2.34 -16.95 10.56
C VAL A 401 1.09 -16.43 11.26
N THR A 402 0.46 -15.41 10.70
CA THR A 402 -0.67 -14.70 11.32
C THR A 402 -2.02 -15.21 10.83
N GLU A 403 -2.08 -15.72 9.60
CA GLU A 403 -3.31 -16.25 9.01
C GLU A 403 -2.98 -17.31 7.95
N ILE A 404 -3.89 -18.28 7.77
CA ILE A 404 -3.83 -19.28 6.71
C ILE A 404 -5.21 -19.38 6.09
N ARG A 405 -5.29 -19.39 4.76
CA ARG A 405 -6.55 -19.56 4.02
C ARG A 405 -6.49 -20.78 3.11
N PHE A 406 -7.61 -21.49 3.06
CA PHE A 406 -7.80 -22.65 2.19
C PHE A 406 -8.91 -22.35 1.20
N TYR A 407 -8.67 -22.65 -0.07
CA TYR A 407 -9.67 -22.50 -1.13
C TYR A 407 -9.79 -23.82 -1.86
N VAL A 408 -11.02 -24.18 -2.22
CA VAL A 408 -11.21 -25.25 -3.20
C VAL A 408 -12.00 -24.73 -4.39
N GLU A 409 -11.52 -25.09 -5.57
CA GLU A 409 -12.14 -24.75 -6.84
C GLU A 409 -12.54 -26.05 -7.53
N LYS A 410 -13.78 -26.14 -8.02
CA LYS A 410 -14.20 -27.29 -8.80
C LYS A 410 -13.52 -27.22 -10.18
N ALA A 411 -12.78 -28.26 -10.54
CA ALA A 411 -11.99 -28.28 -11.76
C ALA A 411 -12.86 -27.97 -12.99
N GLY A 412 -12.52 -26.88 -13.68
CA GLY A 412 -13.24 -26.41 -14.88
C GLY A 412 -14.34 -25.38 -14.65
N GLU A 413 -14.57 -24.92 -13.41
CA GLU A 413 -15.48 -23.80 -13.10
C GLU A 413 -14.67 -22.60 -12.55
N THR A 414 -15.00 -21.37 -12.96
CA THR A 414 -14.19 -20.15 -12.68
C THR A 414 -14.60 -19.39 -11.42
N ASN A 415 -15.33 -20.02 -10.50
CA ASN A 415 -15.84 -19.37 -9.29
C ASN A 415 -15.19 -19.97 -8.05
N ASP A 416 -14.29 -19.21 -7.45
CA ASP A 416 -13.70 -19.51 -6.14
C ASP A 416 -14.82 -19.56 -5.10
N THR A 417 -15.02 -20.72 -4.47
CA THR A 417 -15.86 -20.79 -3.27
C THR A 417 -14.90 -20.86 -2.09
N LEU A 418 -14.81 -19.79 -1.30
CA LEU A 418 -14.10 -19.81 -0.03
C LEU A 418 -14.79 -20.87 0.85
N VAL A 419 -14.06 -21.93 1.21
CA VAL A 419 -14.64 -23.05 1.95
C VAL A 419 -14.46 -22.88 3.45
N GLU A 420 -13.34 -22.35 3.92
CA GLU A 420 -13.20 -21.99 5.35
C GLU A 420 -12.00 -21.07 5.62
N THR A 421 -12.10 -20.26 6.68
CA THR A 421 -10.97 -19.56 7.31
C THR A 421 -10.79 -20.13 8.72
N GLY A 422 -9.62 -20.72 9.00
CA GLY A 422 -9.33 -21.32 10.31
C GLY A 422 -8.48 -20.40 11.18
N PRO A 423 -8.81 -20.17 12.46
CA PRO A 423 -7.90 -19.50 13.39
C PRO A 423 -6.73 -20.42 13.81
N LEU A 424 -5.67 -19.80 14.34
CA LEU A 424 -4.47 -20.45 14.88
C LEU A 424 -4.80 -21.53 15.93
N LEU A 425 -4.25 -22.74 15.77
CA LEU A 425 -4.19 -23.77 16.83
C LEU A 425 -2.74 -24.04 17.26
N GLU A 426 -2.62 -24.58 18.48
CA GLU A 426 -1.47 -24.53 19.39
C GLU A 426 -0.08 -24.79 18.77
N ARG A 427 0.87 -23.89 19.11
CA ARG A 427 2.31 -24.05 18.84
C ARG A 427 2.87 -25.19 19.69
N ASP A 428 3.57 -26.13 19.06
CA ASP A 428 4.16 -27.26 19.78
C ASP A 428 5.29 -26.76 20.71
N PRO A 429 5.17 -26.89 22.05
CA PRO A 429 6.10 -26.27 22.98
C PRO A 429 7.53 -26.77 22.77
N GLY A 430 8.44 -25.85 22.45
CA GLY A 430 9.87 -26.16 22.27
C GLY A 430 10.30 -26.43 20.83
N THR A 431 9.41 -26.26 19.84
CA THR A 431 9.77 -26.31 18.42
C THR A 431 9.31 -25.05 17.65
N ASN A 432 9.81 -24.88 16.42
CA ASN A 432 9.33 -23.88 15.45
C ASN A 432 8.20 -24.44 14.56
N LYS A 433 7.56 -25.53 14.99
CA LYS A 433 6.53 -26.22 14.23
C LYS A 433 5.15 -25.86 14.79
N THR A 434 4.25 -25.46 13.91
CA THR A 434 2.84 -25.29 14.20
C THR A 434 2.09 -26.34 13.39
N ARG A 435 1.37 -27.23 14.07
CA ARG A 435 0.56 -28.25 13.40
C ARG A 435 -0.87 -27.77 13.27
N TYR A 436 -1.39 -27.84 12.05
CA TYR A 436 -2.78 -27.58 11.74
C TYR A 436 -3.43 -28.91 11.38
N ASN A 437 -4.33 -29.39 12.24
CA ASN A 437 -5.18 -30.52 11.89
C ASN A 437 -6.45 -29.96 11.28
N PHE A 438 -6.58 -30.07 9.96
CA PHE A 438 -7.74 -29.60 9.24
C PHE A 438 -8.66 -30.78 8.94
N ASN A 439 -9.87 -30.73 9.49
CA ASN A 439 -10.90 -31.71 9.19
C ASN A 439 -11.88 -31.06 8.21
N PHE A 440 -11.93 -31.57 6.97
CA PHE A 440 -12.92 -31.12 6.00
C PHE A 440 -14.31 -31.60 6.45
N GLY A 441 -14.94 -30.81 7.31
CA GLY A 441 -16.31 -31.00 7.72
C GLY A 441 -17.25 -30.77 6.54
N VAL A 442 -17.76 -31.87 5.97
CA VAL A 442 -18.95 -31.92 5.10
C VAL A 442 -18.73 -31.42 3.67
N PHE A 443 -18.02 -32.20 2.84
CA PHE A 443 -18.09 -32.11 1.38
C PHE A 443 -19.42 -32.63 0.78
N ASP A 444 -20.33 -33.17 1.61
CA ASP A 444 -21.60 -33.73 1.13
C ASP A 444 -22.56 -32.68 0.54
N SER A 445 -22.35 -31.40 0.80
CA SER A 445 -23.13 -30.27 0.27
C SER A 445 -22.67 -29.79 -1.12
N TYR A 446 -21.51 -30.23 -1.61
CA TYR A 446 -20.95 -29.77 -2.88
C TYR A 446 -21.37 -30.66 -4.06
N PRO A 447 -21.40 -30.14 -5.31
CA PRO A 447 -21.69 -30.95 -6.51
C PRO A 447 -20.65 -32.06 -6.76
N ALA A 448 -20.96 -33.04 -7.61
CA ALA A 448 -19.96 -34.03 -8.04
C ALA A 448 -18.94 -33.40 -8.99
N GLY A 449 -17.64 -33.69 -8.81
CA GLY A 449 -16.53 -33.21 -9.65
C GLY A 449 -15.17 -33.37 -8.98
N ASP A 450 -14.10 -33.11 -9.75
CA ASP A 450 -12.74 -32.96 -9.23
C ASP A 450 -12.57 -31.55 -8.65
N TYR A 451 -11.69 -31.40 -7.66
CA TYR A 451 -11.41 -30.11 -7.03
C TYR A 451 -9.90 -29.85 -6.96
N ASN A 452 -9.52 -28.58 -7.10
CA ASN A 452 -8.18 -28.04 -6.82
C ASN A 452 -8.19 -27.46 -5.40
N LEU A 453 -7.14 -27.72 -4.62
CA LEU A 453 -6.93 -27.10 -3.31
C LEU A 453 -5.82 -26.04 -3.39
N PHE A 454 -6.10 -24.86 -2.85
CA PHE A 454 -5.15 -23.76 -2.72
C PHE A 454 -4.93 -23.43 -1.25
N ILE A 455 -3.69 -23.05 -0.90
CA ILE A 455 -3.29 -22.71 0.46
C ILE A 455 -2.53 -21.38 0.42
N ASP A 456 -3.09 -20.35 1.05
CA ASP A 456 -2.40 -19.07 1.26
C ASP A 456 -1.86 -18.99 2.69
N LEU A 457 -0.61 -18.57 2.83
CA LEU A 457 -0.02 -18.22 4.12
C LEU A 457 0.19 -16.72 4.22
N PHE A 458 -0.22 -16.13 5.33
CA PHE A 458 0.02 -14.74 5.67
C PHE A 458 0.96 -14.68 6.87
N GLY A 459 2.09 -14.00 6.73
CA GLY A 459 3.09 -13.87 7.79
C GLY A 459 4.41 -13.30 7.29
N SER A 460 5.40 -13.23 8.18
CA SER A 460 6.75 -12.74 7.84
C SER A 460 7.82 -13.82 8.03
N GLY A 461 8.68 -14.01 7.03
CA GLY A 461 9.82 -14.94 7.10
C GLY A 461 9.70 -16.17 6.21
N GLU A 462 10.69 -17.08 6.33
CA GLU A 462 10.73 -18.35 5.60
C GLU A 462 9.87 -19.39 6.32
N ALA A 463 8.94 -20.05 5.63
CA ALA A 463 8.20 -21.19 6.16
C ALA A 463 8.41 -22.39 5.25
N SER A 464 8.29 -23.62 5.78
CA SER A 464 8.16 -24.83 4.98
C SER A 464 6.86 -25.54 5.36
N ILE A 465 6.09 -25.95 4.37
CA ILE A 465 4.81 -26.64 4.54
C ILE A 465 5.00 -28.12 4.19
N GLU A 466 4.51 -29.00 5.04
CA GLU A 466 4.44 -30.43 4.79
C GLU A 466 2.97 -30.86 4.93
N VAL A 467 2.39 -31.38 3.84
CA VAL A 467 0.98 -31.80 3.79
C VAL A 467 0.91 -33.31 3.90
N HIS A 468 0.25 -33.82 4.94
CA HIS A 468 0.00 -35.25 5.13
C HIS A 468 -1.50 -35.55 4.99
N MET A 469 -1.85 -36.30 3.95
CA MET A 469 -3.22 -36.78 3.75
C MET A 469 -3.37 -38.18 4.39
N LEU A 470 -4.32 -38.33 5.32
CA LEU A 470 -4.62 -39.60 5.97
C LEU A 470 -6.07 -40.04 5.68
N PRO A 471 -6.27 -41.24 5.10
CA PRO A 471 -7.61 -41.81 4.94
C PRO A 471 -8.29 -42.02 6.30
N PHE A 472 -9.60 -41.78 6.40
CA PHE A 472 -10.40 -41.99 7.63
C PHE A 472 -10.29 -43.42 8.19
N SER A 473 -9.88 -44.40 7.38
CA SER A 473 -9.73 -45.80 7.78
C SER A 473 -8.47 -46.10 8.62
N ILE A 474 -7.61 -45.11 8.90
CA ILE A 474 -6.32 -45.30 9.61
C ILE A 474 -6.19 -44.39 10.87
N LEU A 475 -7.29 -43.90 11.44
CA LEU A 475 -7.31 -43.19 12.72
C LEU A 475 -8.05 -43.96 13.81
#